data_AF-A0A656Z326-F1
#
_entry.id   AF-A0A656Z326-F1
#
_cell.length_a   1.000
_cell.length_b   1.000
_cell.length_c   1.000
_cell.angle_alpha   90.00
_cell.angle_beta   90.00
_cell.angle_gamma   90.00
#
_symmetry.space_group_name_H-M   'P 1'
#
loop_
_entity.id
_entity.type
_entity.pdbx_description
1 polymer ?
#
loop_
_entity_poly.entity_id
_entity_poly.type
_entity_poly.pdbx_seq_one_letter_code
_entity_poly.pdbx_strand_id
1 'polypeptide(L)'
;ATEALTDTFLALLESGDEVIVFEPVYDAYATLIRRAGGKVIPLRLTPPHWELPREALEKAITSKTKLIVVNTPMNPIGKIFDPQELEFLASLTINHDLTIVSDEVYEHLIFDGRPFHSLLAVPGIRDRVVRIGSAGKSFSVTGWKVGYVTADAKLLAPISRAHQYVTFTTPPALQAAVAVGLSLPDNYFTNLRSTLASRRDLLVGGLRAAGFDIADVPSTYFAVADVSGLDPEGDDLAFCRRLTLEAGVTPVPVSSFYGERDVKSHVRFCFAKTEATLSEAVDRLARWSEKQ
;
A
#
# COMPACT_ATOMS: atom_id res chain seq x y z
N ALA A 1 -6.60 4.34 -9.98
CA ALA A 1 -5.37 4.17 -9.18
C ALA A 1 -4.30 3.44 -9.97
N THR A 2 -4.45 2.14 -10.29
CA THR A 2 -3.43 1.44 -11.10
C THR A 2 -3.16 2.10 -12.45
N GLU A 3 -4.20 2.49 -13.19
CA GLU A 3 -4.04 3.27 -14.42
C GLU A 3 -3.40 4.64 -14.15
N ALA A 4 -3.85 5.37 -13.13
CA ALA A 4 -3.24 6.65 -12.74
C ALA A 4 -1.74 6.54 -12.45
N LEU A 5 -1.27 5.44 -11.85
CA LEU A 5 0.15 5.14 -11.69
C LEU A 5 0.83 4.96 -13.05
N THR A 6 0.22 4.17 -13.95
CA THR A 6 0.69 3.99 -15.33
C THR A 6 0.83 5.32 -16.06
N ASP A 7 -0.22 6.14 -16.06
CA ASP A 7 -0.25 7.44 -16.73
C ASP A 7 0.82 8.37 -16.15
N THR A 8 0.99 8.34 -14.82
CA THR A 8 2.03 9.12 -14.13
C THR A 8 3.43 8.70 -14.56
N PHE A 9 3.72 7.40 -14.60
CA PHE A 9 5.03 6.92 -15.02
C PHE A 9 5.30 7.17 -16.50
N LEU A 10 4.32 6.95 -17.38
CA LEU A 10 4.45 7.24 -18.82
C LEU A 10 4.65 8.73 -19.10
N ALA A 11 4.06 9.60 -18.28
CA ALA A 11 4.12 11.05 -18.46
C ALA A 11 5.40 11.70 -17.91
N LEU A 12 6.01 11.10 -16.88
CA LEU A 12 7.08 11.74 -16.10
C LEU A 12 8.45 11.05 -16.22
N LEU A 13 8.52 9.88 -16.85
CA LEU A 13 9.77 9.13 -17.01
C LEU A 13 10.26 9.15 -18.45
N GLU A 14 11.57 9.30 -18.58
CA GLU A 14 12.34 9.04 -19.79
C GLU A 14 13.13 7.74 -19.64
N SER A 15 13.62 7.22 -20.77
CA SER A 15 14.41 5.98 -20.79
C SER A 15 15.68 6.12 -19.94
N GLY A 16 15.81 5.27 -18.93
CA GLY A 16 16.95 5.22 -18.03
C GLY A 16 16.84 6.08 -16.77
N ASP A 17 15.73 6.81 -16.60
CA ASP A 17 15.42 7.49 -15.34
C ASP A 17 15.26 6.49 -14.20
N GLU A 18 15.70 6.87 -13.02
CA GLU A 18 15.65 6.04 -11.82
C GLU A 18 14.45 6.41 -10.93
N VAL A 19 13.74 5.39 -10.47
CA VAL A 19 12.56 5.52 -9.59
C VAL A 19 12.82 4.73 -8.32
N ILE A 20 12.85 5.45 -7.20
CA ILE A 20 12.98 4.85 -5.89
C ILE A 20 11.62 4.30 -5.44
N VAL A 21 11.60 3.05 -4.98
CA VAL A 21 10.41 2.41 -4.40
C VAL A 21 10.77 1.78 -3.07
N PHE A 22 9.82 1.73 -2.13
CA PHE A 22 10.02 1.11 -0.83
C PHE A 22 9.45 -0.31 -0.80
N GLU A 23 10.28 -1.29 -0.47
CA GLU A 23 9.87 -2.67 -0.22
C GLU A 23 9.52 -2.84 1.27
N PRO A 24 8.44 -3.54 1.63
CA PRO A 24 7.61 -4.38 0.77
C PRO A 24 6.68 -3.55 -0.13
N VAL A 25 6.63 -3.89 -1.42
CA VAL A 25 6.11 -3.01 -2.48
C VAL A 25 4.85 -3.57 -3.14
N TYR A 26 3.93 -2.69 -3.57
CA TYR A 26 2.83 -3.10 -4.45
C TYR A 26 3.38 -3.59 -5.80
N ASP A 27 2.99 -4.80 -6.19
CA ASP A 27 3.52 -5.57 -7.32
C ASP A 27 3.48 -4.83 -8.67
N ALA A 28 2.51 -3.93 -8.86
CA ALA A 28 2.37 -3.17 -10.09
C ALA A 28 3.52 -2.19 -10.33
N TYR A 29 4.10 -1.55 -9.30
CA TYR A 29 5.02 -0.43 -9.49
C TYR A 29 6.21 -0.80 -10.37
N ALA A 30 6.92 -1.87 -10.03
CA ALA A 30 8.13 -2.25 -10.73
C ALA A 30 7.87 -2.57 -12.21
N THR A 31 6.73 -3.20 -12.51
CA THR A 31 6.32 -3.51 -13.88
C THR A 31 6.00 -2.24 -14.66
N LEU A 32 5.22 -1.34 -14.08
CA LEU A 32 4.79 -0.11 -14.74
C LEU A 32 5.95 0.86 -14.97
N ILE A 33 6.84 1.02 -13.99
CA ILE A 33 8.06 1.84 -14.11
C ILE A 33 8.92 1.33 -15.27
N ARG A 34 9.20 0.02 -15.34
CA ARG A 34 9.99 -0.58 -16.41
C ARG A 34 9.33 -0.40 -17.78
N ARG A 35 8.00 -0.48 -17.85
CA ARG A 35 7.25 -0.25 -19.10
C ARG A 35 7.30 1.20 -19.57
N ALA A 36 7.45 2.15 -18.67
CA ALA A 36 7.72 3.55 -18.97
C ALA A 36 9.21 3.84 -19.27
N GLY A 37 10.08 2.84 -19.33
CA GLY A 37 11.52 3.01 -19.60
C GLY A 37 12.37 3.34 -18.36
N GLY A 38 11.76 3.39 -17.18
CA GLY A 38 12.45 3.66 -15.92
C GLY A 38 13.15 2.44 -15.33
N LYS A 39 14.16 2.70 -14.49
CA LYS A 39 14.88 1.73 -13.68
C LYS A 39 14.40 1.82 -12.23
N VAL A 40 13.98 0.68 -11.69
CA VAL A 40 13.52 0.57 -10.30
C VAL A 40 14.74 0.49 -9.37
N ILE A 41 14.78 1.37 -8.37
CA ILE A 41 15.76 1.37 -7.29
C ILE A 41 15.03 1.00 -5.99
N PRO A 42 15.04 -0.29 -5.59
CA PRO A 42 14.34 -0.72 -4.39
C PRO A 42 15.10 -0.28 -3.13
N LEU A 43 14.38 0.25 -2.15
CA LEU A 43 14.85 0.49 -0.80
C LEU A 43 14.04 -0.35 0.18
N ARG A 44 14.76 -1.16 0.95
CA ARG A 44 14.14 -2.17 1.81
C ARG A 44 13.81 -1.61 3.18
N LEU A 45 12.54 -1.74 3.59
CA LEU A 45 12.10 -1.64 4.97
C LEU A 45 12.09 -3.05 5.55
N THR A 46 12.75 -3.26 6.69
CA THR A 46 12.92 -4.59 7.29
C THR A 46 11.98 -4.78 8.48
N PRO A 47 11.36 -5.97 8.65
CA PRO A 47 10.67 -6.31 9.89
C PRO A 47 11.64 -6.26 11.09
N PRO A 48 11.13 -6.09 12.32
CA PRO A 48 9.70 -5.94 12.68
C PRO A 48 9.21 -4.48 12.66
N HIS A 49 10.10 -3.51 12.43
CA HIS A 49 9.77 -2.08 12.60
C HIS A 49 9.50 -1.35 11.29
N TRP A 50 10.01 -1.86 10.16
CA TRP A 50 9.86 -1.26 8.83
C TRP A 50 10.15 0.25 8.79
N GLU A 51 11.25 0.65 9.41
CA GLU A 51 11.67 2.05 9.46
C GLU A 51 12.16 2.53 8.08
N LEU A 52 11.92 3.81 7.75
CA LEU A 52 12.46 4.42 6.55
C LEU A 52 14.01 4.42 6.60
N PRO A 53 14.71 3.76 5.66
CA PRO A 53 16.17 3.68 5.68
C PRO A 53 16.80 4.99 5.15
N ARG A 54 16.81 6.04 5.97
CA ARG A 54 17.20 7.41 5.60
C ARG A 54 18.57 7.51 4.91
N GLU A 55 19.59 6.91 5.49
CA GLU A 55 20.95 6.92 4.94
C GLU A 55 21.03 6.18 3.59
N ALA A 56 20.37 5.03 3.46
CA ALA A 56 20.34 4.28 2.22
C ALA A 56 19.56 5.04 1.13
N LEU A 57 18.49 5.75 1.51
CA LEU A 57 17.72 6.60 0.61
C LEU A 57 18.57 7.75 0.07
N GLU A 58 19.30 8.48 0.91
CA GLU A 58 20.20 9.54 0.46
C GLU A 58 21.27 9.01 -0.50
N LYS A 59 21.87 7.86 -0.18
CA LYS A 59 22.89 7.21 -1.04
C LYS A 59 22.34 6.68 -2.36
N ALA A 60 21.07 6.33 -2.41
CA ALA A 60 20.42 5.80 -3.61
C ALA A 60 20.08 6.89 -4.64
N ILE A 61 20.05 8.16 -4.24
CA ILE A 61 19.77 9.28 -5.13
C ILE A 61 20.98 9.54 -6.02
N THR A 62 20.75 9.54 -7.33
CA THR A 62 21.73 9.85 -8.37
C THR A 62 21.22 10.99 -9.25
N SER A 63 22.03 11.45 -10.20
CA SER A 63 21.59 12.40 -11.23
C SER A 63 20.49 11.86 -12.16
N LYS A 64 20.26 10.54 -12.15
CA LYS A 64 19.18 9.88 -12.90
C LYS A 64 17.90 9.70 -12.07
N THR A 65 17.93 9.92 -10.76
CA THR A 65 16.73 9.78 -9.94
C THR A 65 15.72 10.86 -10.30
N LYS A 66 14.49 10.45 -10.62
CA LYS A 66 13.38 11.36 -10.94
C LYS A 66 12.24 11.28 -9.96
N LEU A 67 11.86 10.05 -9.62
CA LEU A 67 10.66 9.80 -8.82
C LEU A 67 11.02 9.03 -7.55
N ILE A 68 10.30 9.36 -6.47
CA ILE A 68 10.16 8.50 -5.30
C ILE A 68 8.70 8.09 -5.21
N VAL A 69 8.41 6.78 -5.15
CA VAL A 69 7.05 6.28 -4.93
C VAL A 69 6.84 6.03 -3.45
N VAL A 70 5.92 6.77 -2.83
CA VAL A 70 5.58 6.65 -1.42
C VAL A 70 4.15 6.11 -1.32
N ASN A 71 3.99 4.87 -0.83
CA ASN A 71 2.68 4.31 -0.54
C ASN A 71 2.37 4.51 0.95
N THR A 72 1.41 5.38 1.26
CA THR A 72 1.01 5.69 2.64
C THR A 72 -0.50 5.93 2.71
N PRO A 73 -1.26 5.14 3.49
CA PRO A 73 -0.81 3.99 4.26
C PRO A 73 -0.36 2.79 3.40
N MET A 74 0.69 2.10 3.86
CA MET A 74 1.48 1.17 3.05
C MET A 74 0.86 -0.23 2.98
N ASN A 75 0.67 -0.76 1.78
CA ASN A 75 0.43 -2.19 1.54
C ASN A 75 1.77 -2.88 1.25
N PRO A 76 2.12 -3.98 1.94
CA PRO A 76 1.28 -4.83 2.80
C PRO A 76 1.30 -4.59 4.31
N ILE A 77 2.21 -3.74 4.82
CA ILE A 77 2.57 -3.71 6.25
C ILE A 77 1.74 -2.74 7.11
N GLY A 78 0.87 -1.95 6.50
CA GLY A 78 0.06 -0.97 7.22
C GLY A 78 0.85 0.24 7.74
N LYS A 79 2.12 0.42 7.39
CA LYS A 79 2.91 1.59 7.83
C LYS A 79 2.24 2.89 7.39
N ILE A 80 2.10 3.82 8.33
CA ILE A 80 1.79 5.22 8.07
C ILE A 80 3.10 5.98 8.23
N PHE A 81 3.48 6.75 7.22
CA PHE A 81 4.68 7.59 7.32
C PHE A 81 4.42 8.75 8.28
N ASP A 82 5.27 8.91 9.27
CA ASP A 82 5.11 9.95 10.30
C ASP A 82 5.54 11.34 9.80
N PRO A 83 5.18 12.44 10.48
CA PRO A 83 5.55 13.79 10.05
C PRO A 83 7.05 14.01 9.80
N GLN A 84 7.94 13.39 10.58
CA GLN A 84 9.39 13.53 10.44
C GLN A 84 9.92 12.74 9.24
N GLU A 85 9.30 11.62 8.89
CA GLU A 85 9.56 10.89 7.65
C GLU A 85 9.07 11.69 6.44
N LEU A 86 7.89 12.31 6.52
CA LEU A 86 7.32 13.15 5.46
C LEU A 86 8.16 14.41 5.20
N GLU A 87 8.57 15.12 6.26
CA GLU A 87 9.45 16.29 6.18
C GLU A 87 10.81 15.93 5.56
N PHE A 88 11.36 14.77 5.90
CA PHE A 88 12.60 14.30 5.32
C PHE A 88 12.44 13.97 3.82
N LEU A 89 11.40 13.24 3.43
CA LEU A 89 11.08 13.01 2.02
C LEU A 89 10.90 14.32 1.25
N ALA A 90 10.22 15.30 1.86
CA ALA A 90 10.07 16.64 1.30
C ALA A 90 11.42 17.33 1.08
N SER A 91 12.32 17.28 2.08
CA SER A 91 13.65 17.87 1.96
C SER A 91 14.44 17.28 0.78
N LEU A 92 14.33 15.97 0.54
CA LEU A 92 14.97 15.32 -0.61
C LEU A 92 14.42 15.83 -1.94
N THR A 93 13.10 16.03 -2.05
CA THR A 93 12.51 16.58 -3.28
C THR A 93 12.98 17.99 -3.61
N ILE A 94 13.22 18.80 -2.59
CA ILE A 94 13.71 20.18 -2.74
C ILE A 94 15.20 20.15 -3.13
N ASN A 95 16.01 19.38 -2.40
CA ASN A 95 17.46 19.36 -2.57
C ASN A 95 17.91 18.70 -3.88
N HIS A 96 17.13 17.76 -4.41
CA HIS A 96 17.50 16.96 -5.59
C HIS A 96 16.55 17.14 -6.78
N ASP A 97 15.62 18.09 -6.71
CA ASP A 97 14.61 18.36 -7.76
C ASP A 97 13.80 17.12 -8.16
N LEU A 98 13.37 16.34 -7.16
CA LEU A 98 12.60 15.10 -7.37
C LEU A 98 11.09 15.37 -7.33
N THR A 99 10.32 14.44 -7.91
CA THR A 99 8.86 14.38 -7.77
C THR A 99 8.48 13.15 -6.93
N ILE A 100 7.52 13.29 -6.01
CA ILE A 100 6.95 12.16 -5.29
C ILE A 100 5.65 11.71 -5.95
N VAL A 101 5.56 10.43 -6.26
CA VAL A 101 4.29 9.77 -6.54
C VAL A 101 3.77 9.21 -5.22
N SER A 102 2.77 9.88 -4.64
CA SER A 102 2.16 9.51 -3.37
C SER A 102 0.92 8.66 -3.62
N ASP A 103 1.06 7.35 -3.44
CA ASP A 103 -0.04 6.40 -3.51
C ASP A 103 -0.77 6.36 -2.15
N GLU A 104 -1.88 7.09 -2.09
CA GLU A 104 -2.68 7.29 -0.88
C GLU A 104 -4.04 6.57 -0.96
N VAL A 105 -4.13 5.47 -1.70
CA VAL A 105 -5.42 4.77 -1.92
C VAL A 105 -6.08 4.24 -0.65
N TYR A 106 -5.36 4.19 0.47
CA TYR A 106 -5.85 3.78 1.78
C TYR A 106 -6.01 4.94 2.77
N GLU A 107 -5.99 6.20 2.31
CA GLU A 107 -6.07 7.42 3.14
C GLU A 107 -7.16 7.43 4.21
N HIS A 108 -8.30 6.76 3.95
CA HIS A 108 -9.41 6.71 4.90
C HIS A 108 -9.35 5.51 5.86
N LEU A 109 -8.46 4.53 5.64
CA LEU A 109 -8.39 3.27 6.36
C LEU A 109 -7.31 3.30 7.44
N ILE A 110 -7.53 4.12 8.47
CA ILE A 110 -6.59 4.35 9.55
C ILE A 110 -7.32 4.14 10.87
N PHE A 111 -6.67 3.48 11.81
CA PHE A 111 -7.31 2.99 13.02
C PHE A 111 -6.79 3.71 14.27
N ASP A 112 -7.51 3.51 15.38
CA ASP A 112 -7.09 3.91 16.73
C ASP A 112 -6.78 5.41 16.90
N GLY A 113 -7.42 6.26 16.08
CA GLY A 113 -7.24 7.70 16.13
C GLY A 113 -5.86 8.18 15.65
N ARG A 114 -5.07 7.33 14.98
CA ARG A 114 -3.76 7.72 14.47
C ARG A 114 -3.88 8.80 13.41
N PRO A 115 -2.97 9.79 13.39
CA PRO A 115 -3.01 10.86 12.41
C PRO A 115 -2.62 10.35 11.02
N PHE A 116 -3.13 11.03 10.00
CA PHE A 116 -2.71 10.88 8.62
C PHE A 116 -2.36 12.23 8.05
N HIS A 117 -1.20 12.29 7.39
CA HIS A 117 -0.76 13.48 6.69
C HIS A 117 -0.43 13.09 5.26
N SER A 118 -1.18 13.66 4.31
CA SER A 118 -0.86 13.54 2.91
C SER A 118 0.44 14.29 2.60
N LEU A 119 1.29 13.72 1.74
CA LEU A 119 2.49 14.41 1.24
C LEU A 119 2.12 15.69 0.47
N LEU A 120 0.94 15.72 -0.16
CA LEU A 120 0.45 16.87 -0.89
C LEU A 120 0.15 18.07 0.04
N ALA A 121 -0.01 17.82 1.34
CA ALA A 121 -0.24 18.83 2.37
C ALA A 121 1.05 19.33 3.04
N VAL A 122 2.21 18.72 2.74
CA VAL A 122 3.50 19.17 3.28
C VAL A 122 3.89 20.52 2.65
N PRO A 123 4.21 21.55 3.44
CA PRO A 123 4.56 22.87 2.92
C PRO A 123 5.75 22.84 1.96
N GLY A 124 5.68 23.63 0.89
CA GLY A 124 6.80 23.85 -0.03
C GLY A 124 7.04 22.77 -1.09
N ILE A 125 6.28 21.66 -1.09
CA ILE A 125 6.45 20.58 -2.08
C ILE A 125 5.19 20.23 -2.89
N ARG A 126 4.11 21.01 -2.75
CA ARG A 126 2.84 20.71 -3.44
C ARG A 126 3.00 20.59 -4.96
N ASP A 127 3.90 21.38 -5.55
CA ASP A 127 4.21 21.36 -6.98
C ASP A 127 5.16 20.22 -7.40
N ARG A 128 5.50 19.33 -6.46
CA ARG A 128 6.38 18.18 -6.62
C ARG A 128 5.71 16.87 -6.22
N VAL A 129 4.41 16.89 -5.92
CA VAL A 129 3.68 15.69 -5.46
C VAL A 129 2.55 15.36 -6.44
N VAL A 130 2.55 14.10 -6.88
CA VAL A 130 1.43 13.47 -7.59
C VAL A 130 0.71 12.56 -6.60
N ARG A 131 -0.41 13.01 -6.05
CA ARG A 131 -1.23 12.21 -5.12
C ARG A 131 -2.22 11.36 -5.91
N ILE A 132 -2.26 10.07 -5.62
CA ILE A 132 -3.15 9.10 -6.28
C ILE A 132 -4.15 8.53 -5.27
N GLY A 133 -5.43 8.63 -5.60
CA GLY A 133 -6.53 8.03 -4.83
C GLY A 133 -7.29 6.94 -5.58
N SER A 134 -8.11 6.18 -4.84
CA SER A 134 -8.91 5.08 -5.38
C SER A 134 -10.32 5.06 -4.81
N ALA A 135 -11.29 5.41 -5.64
CA ALA A 135 -12.70 5.27 -5.28
C ALA A 135 -13.05 3.81 -4.94
N GLY A 136 -12.44 2.85 -5.64
CA GLY A 136 -12.63 1.43 -5.35
C GLY A 136 -12.20 1.00 -3.94
N LYS A 137 -11.22 1.69 -3.33
CA LYS A 137 -10.80 1.44 -1.95
C LYS A 137 -11.61 2.27 -0.95
N SER A 138 -11.85 3.54 -1.26
CA SER A 138 -12.63 4.44 -0.40
C SER A 138 -14.10 4.01 -0.26
N PHE A 139 -14.69 3.44 -1.30
CA PHE A 139 -16.12 3.12 -1.36
C PHE A 139 -16.44 1.62 -1.43
N SER A 140 -15.47 0.74 -1.18
CA SER A 140 -15.63 -0.73 -1.24
C SER A 140 -16.17 -1.27 -2.57
N VAL A 141 -15.89 -0.58 -3.69
CA VAL A 141 -16.35 -0.91 -5.06
C VAL A 141 -15.17 -1.14 -6.00
N THR A 142 -14.25 -2.03 -5.62
CA THR A 142 -12.98 -2.25 -6.35
C THR A 142 -13.15 -2.57 -7.85
N GLY A 143 -14.28 -3.19 -8.22
CA GLY A 143 -14.63 -3.50 -9.61
C GLY A 143 -15.02 -2.29 -10.46
N TRP A 144 -15.32 -1.13 -9.87
CA TRP A 144 -15.70 0.07 -10.62
C TRP A 144 -14.52 0.71 -11.35
N LYS A 145 -13.29 0.39 -10.95
CA LYS A 145 -12.05 0.85 -11.61
C LYS A 145 -11.94 2.37 -11.81
N VAL A 146 -12.50 3.15 -10.90
CA VAL A 146 -12.32 4.61 -10.86
C VAL A 146 -11.27 4.99 -9.82
N GLY A 147 -10.31 5.82 -10.21
CA GLY A 147 -9.41 6.54 -9.30
C GLY A 147 -9.07 7.90 -9.87
N TYR A 148 -8.26 8.67 -9.14
CA TYR A 148 -8.02 10.08 -9.48
C TYR A 148 -6.60 10.49 -9.09
N VAL A 149 -6.11 11.52 -9.78
CA VAL A 149 -4.83 12.17 -9.50
C VAL A 149 -5.09 13.59 -9.01
N THR A 150 -4.40 14.00 -7.96
CA THR A 150 -4.36 15.39 -7.48
C THR A 150 -2.91 15.85 -7.46
N ALA A 151 -2.57 16.84 -8.28
CA ALA A 151 -1.22 17.38 -8.38
C ALA A 151 -1.26 18.83 -8.88
N ASP A 152 -0.11 19.49 -8.93
CA ASP A 152 0.02 20.78 -9.60
C ASP A 152 -0.23 20.68 -11.11
N ALA A 153 -0.71 21.77 -11.72
CA ALA A 153 -1.07 21.82 -13.14
C ALA A 153 0.09 21.41 -14.06
N LYS A 154 1.35 21.74 -13.70
CA LYS A 154 2.52 21.37 -14.50
C LYS A 154 2.77 19.86 -14.55
N LEU A 155 2.36 19.13 -13.50
CA LEU A 155 2.42 17.67 -13.43
C LEU A 155 1.16 17.04 -14.04
N LEU A 156 -0.02 17.61 -13.78
CA LEU A 156 -1.29 17.08 -14.31
C LEU A 156 -1.38 17.15 -15.83
N ALA A 157 -0.82 18.19 -16.47
CA ALA A 157 -0.91 18.37 -17.92
C ALA A 157 -0.30 17.21 -18.73
N PRO A 158 0.96 16.76 -18.49
CA PRO A 158 1.49 15.58 -19.16
C PRO A 158 0.77 14.28 -18.74
N ILE A 159 0.36 14.13 -17.47
CA ILE A 159 -0.38 12.94 -17.00
C ILE A 159 -1.72 12.79 -17.73
N SER A 160 -2.45 13.90 -17.92
CA SER A 160 -3.73 13.88 -18.63
C SER A 160 -3.56 13.53 -20.12
N ARG A 161 -2.44 13.92 -20.74
CA ARG A 161 -2.10 13.52 -22.12
C ARG A 161 -1.76 12.03 -22.21
N ALA A 162 -1.11 11.46 -21.21
CA ALA A 162 -0.89 10.02 -21.15
C ALA A 162 -2.23 9.26 -21.03
N HIS A 163 -3.08 9.66 -20.08
CA HIS A 163 -4.43 9.09 -19.89
C HIS A 163 -5.25 9.05 -21.19
N GLN A 164 -5.22 10.15 -21.95
CA GLN A 164 -5.94 10.29 -23.22
C GLN A 164 -5.65 9.14 -24.22
N TYR A 165 -4.44 8.58 -24.20
CA TYR A 165 -4.04 7.52 -25.12
C TYR A 165 -3.87 6.15 -24.46
N VAL A 166 -3.97 6.06 -23.13
CA VAL A 166 -3.99 4.79 -22.40
C VAL A 166 -5.42 4.23 -22.34
N THR A 167 -6.42 5.06 -22.00
CA THR A 167 -7.84 4.64 -21.99
C THR A 167 -8.81 5.63 -22.61
N PHE A 168 -8.35 6.84 -22.97
CA PHE A 168 -9.15 7.96 -23.48
C PHE A 168 -10.09 8.58 -22.43
N THR A 169 -10.96 7.79 -21.83
CA THR A 169 -11.91 8.24 -20.80
C THR A 169 -12.24 7.14 -19.81
N THR A 170 -12.45 7.51 -18.54
CA THR A 170 -13.06 6.65 -17.52
C THR A 170 -14.59 6.55 -17.69
N PRO A 171 -15.26 5.43 -17.38
CA PRO A 171 -16.71 5.27 -17.54
C PRO A 171 -17.55 6.41 -16.90
N PRO A 172 -18.26 7.25 -17.69
CA PRO A 172 -18.89 8.47 -17.18
C PRO A 172 -19.94 8.24 -16.08
N ALA A 173 -20.73 7.17 -16.18
CA ALA A 173 -21.72 6.84 -15.15
C ALA A 173 -21.06 6.50 -13.80
N LEU A 174 -19.91 5.83 -13.81
CA LEU A 174 -19.16 5.53 -12.59
C LEU A 174 -18.46 6.78 -12.07
N GLN A 175 -18.00 7.69 -12.93
CA GLN A 175 -17.49 8.99 -12.50
C GLN A 175 -18.56 9.80 -11.75
N ALA A 176 -19.80 9.84 -12.28
CA ALA A 176 -20.92 10.50 -11.61
C ALA A 176 -21.23 9.88 -10.24
N ALA A 177 -21.24 8.55 -10.15
CA ALA A 177 -21.43 7.86 -8.87
C ALA A 177 -20.30 8.13 -7.87
N VAL A 178 -19.05 8.21 -8.34
CA VAL A 178 -17.90 8.56 -7.50
C VAL A 178 -17.96 10.02 -7.03
N ALA A 179 -18.44 10.96 -7.85
CA ALA A 179 -18.65 12.34 -7.43
C ALA A 179 -19.65 12.44 -6.25
N VAL A 180 -20.72 11.64 -6.28
CA VAL A 180 -21.63 11.49 -5.13
C VAL A 180 -20.89 10.92 -3.92
N GLY A 181 -20.11 9.85 -4.11
CA GLY A 181 -19.29 9.24 -3.05
C GLY A 181 -18.33 10.22 -2.37
N LEU A 182 -17.63 11.04 -3.16
CA LEU A 182 -16.71 12.08 -2.66
C LEU A 182 -17.42 13.22 -1.91
N SER A 183 -18.74 13.35 -2.08
CA SER A 183 -19.58 14.33 -1.38
C SER A 183 -20.30 13.74 -0.16
N LEU A 184 -20.05 12.47 0.18
CA LEU A 184 -20.62 11.86 1.38
C LEU A 184 -20.07 12.52 2.65
N PRO A 185 -20.85 12.54 3.74
CA PRO A 185 -20.39 13.12 4.99
C PRO A 185 -19.26 12.29 5.62
N ASP A 186 -18.46 12.92 6.49
CA ASP A 186 -17.37 12.25 7.22
C ASP A 186 -17.81 10.99 7.97
N ASN A 187 -19.10 10.93 8.37
CA ASN A 187 -19.68 9.79 9.05
C ASN A 187 -19.60 8.48 8.24
N TYR A 188 -19.60 8.56 6.91
CA TYR A 188 -19.40 7.41 6.04
C TYR A 188 -18.01 6.80 6.27
N PHE A 189 -16.97 7.65 6.26
CA PHE A 189 -15.59 7.22 6.43
C PHE A 189 -15.29 6.78 7.87
N THR A 190 -15.88 7.44 8.89
CA THR A 190 -15.75 6.97 10.28
C THR A 190 -16.42 5.62 10.48
N ASN A 191 -17.59 5.39 9.88
CA ASN A 191 -18.28 4.09 9.96
C ASN A 191 -17.51 2.99 9.23
N LEU A 192 -16.92 3.30 8.06
CA LEU A 192 -16.04 2.38 7.34
C LEU A 192 -14.83 1.98 8.19
N ARG A 193 -14.15 2.96 8.81
CA ARG A 193 -13.03 2.71 9.74
C ARG A 193 -13.45 1.83 10.92
N SER A 194 -14.55 2.18 11.59
CA SER A 194 -15.05 1.41 12.74
C SER A 194 -15.39 -0.03 12.37
N THR A 195 -16.05 -0.22 11.22
CA THR A 195 -16.38 -1.56 10.70
C THR A 195 -15.10 -2.36 10.43
N LEU A 196 -14.11 -1.78 9.75
CA LEU A 196 -12.86 -2.49 9.46
C LEU A 196 -12.00 -2.70 10.71
N ALA A 197 -12.03 -1.80 11.70
CA ALA A 197 -11.37 -1.99 12.99
C ALA A 197 -11.96 -3.19 13.74
N SER A 198 -13.29 -3.33 13.81
CA SER A 198 -13.91 -4.50 14.45
C SER A 198 -13.51 -5.83 13.77
N ARG A 199 -13.39 -5.82 12.44
CA ARG A 199 -12.94 -6.98 11.64
C ARG A 199 -11.46 -7.28 11.81
N ARG A 200 -10.63 -6.24 11.91
CA ARG A 200 -9.22 -6.34 12.29
C ARG A 200 -9.11 -7.04 13.64
N ASP A 201 -9.82 -6.53 14.65
CA ASP A 201 -9.72 -7.01 16.02
C ASP A 201 -10.19 -8.48 16.13
N LEU A 202 -11.26 -8.86 15.43
CA LEU A 202 -11.72 -10.25 15.33
C LEU A 202 -10.64 -11.17 14.75
N LEU A 203 -10.10 -10.83 13.57
CA LEU A 203 -9.11 -11.67 12.90
C LEU A 203 -7.78 -11.72 13.67
N VAL A 204 -7.28 -10.57 14.11
CA VAL A 204 -6.01 -10.43 14.83
C VAL A 204 -6.09 -11.13 16.19
N GLY A 205 -7.22 -11.01 16.90
CA GLY A 205 -7.46 -11.72 18.15
C GLY A 205 -7.41 -13.24 17.96
N GLY A 206 -8.09 -13.74 16.93
CA GLY A 206 -8.08 -15.17 16.59
C GLY A 206 -6.71 -15.69 16.14
N LEU A 207 -5.97 -14.91 15.34
CA LEU A 207 -4.60 -15.24 14.95
C LEU A 207 -3.67 -15.33 16.16
N ARG A 208 -3.72 -14.35 17.08
CA ARG A 208 -2.92 -14.38 18.31
C ARG A 208 -3.27 -15.58 19.18
N ALA A 209 -4.56 -15.90 19.32
CA ALA A 209 -5.00 -17.09 20.05
C ALA A 209 -4.50 -18.40 19.41
N ALA A 210 -4.33 -18.43 18.09
CA ALA A 210 -3.75 -19.56 17.36
C ALA A 210 -2.20 -19.56 17.34
N GLY A 211 -1.54 -18.68 18.10
CA GLY A 211 -0.08 -18.66 18.27
C GLY A 211 0.71 -17.81 17.26
N PHE A 212 0.04 -17.03 16.42
CA PHE A 212 0.71 -16.11 15.51
C PHE A 212 1.22 -14.86 16.24
N ASP A 213 2.45 -14.43 15.94
CA ASP A 213 2.95 -13.13 16.37
C ASP A 213 2.52 -12.07 15.35
N ILE A 214 1.64 -11.15 15.75
CA ILE A 214 1.01 -10.17 14.86
C ILE A 214 1.58 -8.79 15.13
N ALA A 215 2.22 -8.22 14.10
CA ALA A 215 2.67 -6.84 14.09
C ALA A 215 1.52 -5.86 14.33
N ASP A 216 1.85 -4.64 14.74
CA ASP A 216 0.86 -3.57 14.88
C ASP A 216 0.13 -3.33 13.55
N VAL A 217 -1.19 -3.09 13.62
CA VAL A 217 -2.06 -2.93 12.44
C VAL A 217 -2.75 -1.56 12.50
N PRO A 218 -2.01 -0.48 12.20
CA PRO A 218 -2.51 0.88 12.37
C PRO A 218 -3.36 1.35 11.19
N SER A 219 -3.34 0.64 10.05
CA SER A 219 -4.02 1.08 8.83
C SER A 219 -4.26 -0.03 7.81
N THR A 220 -4.83 0.34 6.66
CA THR A 220 -5.22 -0.52 5.53
C THR A 220 -6.28 -1.55 5.93
N TYR A 221 -6.27 -2.73 5.32
CA TYR A 221 -7.06 -3.87 5.77
C TYR A 221 -6.22 -5.16 5.81
N PHE A 222 -4.91 -5.01 6.01
CA PHE A 222 -3.94 -6.10 6.04
C PHE A 222 -3.33 -6.24 7.44
N ALA A 223 -3.17 -7.48 7.89
CA ALA A 223 -2.42 -7.81 9.10
C ALA A 223 -1.23 -8.68 8.71
N VAL A 224 -0.04 -8.36 9.22
CA VAL A 224 1.19 -9.12 8.97
C VAL A 224 1.56 -9.90 10.23
N ALA A 225 1.81 -11.19 10.04
CA ALA A 225 2.22 -12.11 11.10
C ALA A 225 3.66 -12.58 10.87
N ASP A 226 4.48 -12.58 11.92
CA ASP A 226 5.69 -13.41 11.99
C ASP A 226 5.27 -14.82 12.43
N VAL A 227 5.65 -15.81 11.62
CA VAL A 227 5.34 -17.24 11.84
C VAL A 227 6.56 -18.03 12.28
N SER A 228 7.69 -17.38 12.56
CA SER A 228 8.91 -18.06 13.04
C SER A 228 8.68 -18.87 14.33
N GLY A 229 7.75 -18.45 15.20
CA GLY A 229 7.36 -19.23 16.38
C GLY A 229 6.53 -20.49 16.07
N LEU A 230 5.84 -20.53 14.93
CA LEU A 230 5.03 -21.65 14.46
C LEU A 230 5.76 -22.55 13.45
N ASP A 231 6.76 -22.00 12.77
CA ASP A 231 7.52 -22.67 11.72
C ASP A 231 8.97 -22.13 11.65
N PRO A 232 9.85 -22.48 12.63
CA PRO A 232 11.17 -21.86 12.78
C PRO A 232 12.11 -22.07 11.60
N GLU A 233 12.01 -23.20 10.91
CA GLU A 233 12.81 -23.55 9.73
C GLU A 233 12.02 -23.36 8.42
N GLY A 234 10.83 -22.75 8.53
CA GLY A 234 9.88 -22.60 7.46
C GLY A 234 10.23 -21.55 6.42
N ASP A 235 9.51 -21.63 5.31
CA ASP A 235 9.47 -20.63 4.25
C ASP A 235 8.02 -20.13 4.13
N ASP A 236 7.82 -18.81 4.06
CA ASP A 236 6.49 -18.21 4.15
C ASP A 236 5.53 -18.74 3.08
N LEU A 237 6.02 -19.04 1.87
CA LEU A 237 5.23 -19.66 0.81
C LEU A 237 4.82 -21.08 1.17
N ALA A 238 5.75 -21.89 1.70
CA ALA A 238 5.45 -23.24 2.16
C ALA A 238 4.46 -23.25 3.33
N PHE A 239 4.63 -22.33 4.28
CA PHE A 239 3.71 -22.12 5.39
C PHE A 239 2.31 -21.71 4.90
N CYS A 240 2.22 -20.73 3.99
CA CYS A 240 0.94 -20.31 3.39
C CYS A 240 0.21 -21.49 2.73
N ARG A 241 0.95 -22.35 2.02
CA ARG A 241 0.39 -23.54 1.38
C ARG A 241 -0.11 -24.55 2.41
N ARG A 242 0.68 -24.83 3.45
CA ARG A 242 0.29 -25.73 4.55
C ARG A 242 -0.95 -25.23 5.27
N LEU A 243 -0.97 -23.97 5.72
CA LEU A 243 -2.13 -23.39 6.40
C LEU A 243 -3.39 -23.43 5.52
N THR A 244 -3.24 -23.22 4.22
CA THR A 244 -4.35 -23.36 3.26
C THR A 244 -4.90 -24.78 3.21
N LEU A 245 -4.04 -25.79 3.17
CA LEU A 245 -4.45 -27.20 3.06
C LEU A 245 -4.97 -27.77 4.38
N GLU A 246 -4.33 -27.42 5.50
CA GLU A 246 -4.61 -27.98 6.81
C GLU A 246 -5.74 -27.24 7.54
N ALA A 247 -5.73 -25.90 7.50
CA ALA A 247 -6.73 -25.07 8.18
C ALA A 247 -7.82 -24.56 7.23
N GLY A 248 -7.59 -24.59 5.90
CA GLY A 248 -8.53 -23.97 4.96
C GLY A 248 -8.55 -22.44 5.07
N VAL A 249 -7.43 -21.83 5.49
CA VAL A 249 -7.23 -20.38 5.61
C VAL A 249 -5.99 -19.99 4.80
N THR A 250 -6.15 -19.10 3.84
CA THR A 250 -5.09 -18.73 2.88
C THR A 250 -4.54 -17.33 3.15
N PRO A 251 -3.33 -17.22 3.75
CA PRO A 251 -2.57 -15.98 3.76
C PRO A 251 -1.79 -15.78 2.46
N VAL A 252 -1.10 -14.64 2.37
CA VAL A 252 -0.18 -14.31 1.27
C VAL A 252 1.24 -14.21 1.83
N PRO A 253 2.25 -14.86 1.23
CA PRO A 253 3.65 -14.75 1.67
C PRO A 253 4.15 -13.31 1.49
N VAL A 254 4.77 -12.74 2.54
CA VAL A 254 5.30 -11.37 2.48
C VAL A 254 6.53 -11.28 1.58
N SER A 255 7.28 -12.37 1.43
CA SER A 255 8.41 -12.51 0.49
C SER A 255 8.04 -12.08 -0.93
N SER A 256 6.78 -12.27 -1.36
CA SER A 256 6.31 -11.88 -2.69
C SER A 256 6.28 -10.37 -2.94
N PHE A 257 6.37 -9.56 -1.89
CA PHE A 257 6.45 -8.09 -1.96
C PHE A 257 7.88 -7.56 -1.85
N TYR A 258 8.89 -8.43 -1.77
CA TYR A 258 10.32 -8.08 -1.84
C TYR A 258 10.93 -8.66 -3.11
N GLY A 259 11.78 -7.88 -3.80
CA GLY A 259 12.45 -8.33 -5.02
C GLY A 259 13.30 -9.59 -4.81
N GLU A 260 13.98 -9.68 -3.68
CA GLU A 260 14.88 -10.79 -3.33
C GLU A 260 14.17 -12.00 -2.69
N ARG A 261 12.91 -11.83 -2.24
CA ARG A 261 12.09 -12.89 -1.62
C ARG A 261 12.72 -13.61 -0.42
N ASP A 262 13.50 -12.86 0.36
CA ASP A 262 14.30 -13.35 1.48
C ASP A 262 13.66 -13.02 2.86
N VAL A 263 12.55 -12.27 2.91
CA VAL A 263 11.69 -12.20 4.10
C VAL A 263 10.82 -13.45 4.18
N LYS A 264 11.36 -14.52 4.77
CA LYS A 264 10.75 -15.86 4.73
C LYS A 264 9.86 -16.23 5.91
N SER A 265 9.79 -15.40 6.94
CA SER A 265 9.01 -15.73 8.15
C SER A 265 7.70 -14.96 8.26
N HIS A 266 7.34 -14.12 7.29
CA HIS A 266 6.19 -13.23 7.42
C HIS A 266 5.08 -13.56 6.43
N VAL A 267 3.83 -13.56 6.91
CA VAL A 267 2.64 -13.77 6.08
C VAL A 267 1.61 -12.69 6.31
N ARG A 268 0.82 -12.38 5.28
CA ARG A 268 -0.19 -11.31 5.29
C ARG A 268 -1.60 -11.88 5.17
N PHE A 269 -2.47 -11.47 6.09
CA PHE A 269 -3.90 -11.73 6.05
C PHE A 269 -4.67 -10.46 5.65
N CYS A 270 -5.89 -10.62 5.13
CA CYS A 270 -6.77 -9.51 4.75
C CYS A 270 -8.11 -9.62 5.47
N PHE A 271 -8.47 -8.58 6.22
CA PHE A 271 -9.72 -8.53 7.00
C PHE A 271 -10.84 -7.71 6.34
N ALA A 272 -10.66 -7.28 5.08
CA ALA A 272 -11.75 -6.73 4.25
C ALA A 272 -12.68 -7.84 3.74
N LYS A 273 -13.32 -8.54 4.68
CA LYS A 273 -14.24 -9.67 4.46
C LYS A 273 -15.51 -9.49 5.29
N THR A 274 -16.51 -10.35 5.07
CA THR A 274 -17.68 -10.38 5.96
C THR A 274 -17.29 -10.91 7.34
N GLU A 275 -18.04 -10.53 8.37
CA GLU A 275 -17.81 -11.03 9.73
C GLU A 275 -17.90 -12.56 9.79
N ALA A 276 -18.92 -13.17 9.17
CA ALA A 276 -19.07 -14.62 9.10
C ALA A 276 -17.85 -15.32 8.48
N THR A 277 -17.25 -14.74 7.44
CA THR A 277 -16.01 -15.29 6.85
C THR A 277 -14.84 -15.21 7.83
N LEU A 278 -14.74 -14.15 8.62
CA LEU A 278 -13.67 -13.97 9.59
C LEU A 278 -13.86 -14.89 10.80
N SER A 279 -15.07 -15.00 11.34
CA SER A 279 -15.38 -15.93 12.42
C SER A 279 -15.06 -17.37 12.03
N GLU A 280 -15.48 -17.81 10.84
CA GLU A 280 -15.15 -19.15 10.34
C GLU A 280 -13.63 -19.36 10.18
N ALA A 281 -12.90 -18.32 9.74
CA ALA A 281 -11.45 -18.39 9.66
C ALA A 281 -10.79 -18.52 11.04
N VAL A 282 -11.28 -17.77 12.04
CA VAL A 282 -10.81 -17.85 13.43
C VAL A 282 -11.07 -19.24 14.02
N ASP A 283 -12.28 -19.80 13.83
CA ASP A 283 -12.63 -21.12 14.31
C ASP A 283 -11.78 -22.23 13.67
N ARG A 284 -11.46 -22.08 12.38
CA ARG A 284 -10.53 -22.98 11.67
C ARG A 284 -9.11 -22.91 12.22
N LEU A 285 -8.62 -21.70 12.47
CA LEU A 285 -7.28 -21.48 13.03
C LEU A 285 -7.17 -22.08 14.43
N ALA A 286 -8.18 -21.92 15.29
CA ALA A 286 -8.22 -22.52 16.61
C ALA A 286 -8.14 -24.06 16.55
N ARG A 287 -8.95 -24.70 15.71
CA ARG A 287 -8.89 -26.16 15.50
C ARG A 287 -7.58 -26.64 14.89
N TRP A 288 -6.92 -25.80 14.10
CA TRP A 288 -5.62 -26.11 13.50
C TRP A 288 -4.51 -26.02 14.55
N SER A 289 -4.49 -24.98 15.38
CA SER A 289 -3.48 -24.79 16.43
C SER A 289 -3.54 -25.86 17.52
N GLU A 290 -4.72 -26.40 17.83
CA GLU A 290 -4.86 -27.52 18.78
C GLU A 290 -4.22 -28.84 18.30
N LYS A 291 -3.92 -28.96 17.01
CA LYS A 291 -3.35 -30.16 16.38
C LYS A 291 -1.84 -30.07 16.15
N GLN A 292 -1.24 -28.90 16.37
CA GLN A 292 0.20 -28.67 16.27
C GLN A 292 0.88 -29.04 17.59
#